data_AF-A0A2A4YGI3-F1
#
_entry.id   AF-A0A2A4YGI3-F1
#
_cell.length_a   1.000
_cell.length_b   1.000
_cell.length_c   1.000
_cell.angle_alpha   90.00
_cell.angle_beta   90.00
_cell.angle_gamma   90.00
#
_symmetry.space_group_name_H-M   'P 1'
#
loop_
_entity.id
_entity.type
_entity.pdbx_description
1 polymer ?
#
loop_
_entity_poly.entity_id
_entity_poly.type
_entity_poly.pdbx_seq_one_letter_code
_entity_poly.pdbx_strand_id
1 'polypeptide(L)'
;MRIEEFEEKWSVIYDTKLAGIGESFLIGQQDWEEITVTKCKLVSSKNDKYLFDVEITDNMEGNISHHKREIKIVMLNNEALIDDVKAYK
;
A
#
# COMPACT_ATOMS: atom_id res chain seq x y z
N MET A 1 20.53 2.22 4.76
CA MET A 1 20.03 1.11 5.59
C MET A 1 20.21 -0.15 4.78
N ARG A 2 20.85 -1.18 5.33
CA ARG A 2 20.93 -2.51 4.69
C ARG A 2 19.59 -3.21 4.84
N ILE A 3 19.30 -4.19 3.96
CA ILE A 3 18.06 -4.97 4.04
C ILE A 3 17.95 -5.67 5.40
N GLU A 4 19.04 -6.23 5.90
CA GLU A 4 19.11 -6.87 7.22
C GLU A 4 18.72 -5.90 8.35
N GLU A 5 19.24 -4.67 8.34
CA GLU A 5 18.92 -3.64 9.34
C GLU A 5 17.44 -3.19 9.26
N PHE A 6 16.88 -3.17 8.04
CA PHE A 6 15.46 -2.88 7.84
C PHE A 6 14.58 -4.00 8.41
N GLU A 7 14.90 -5.24 8.08
CA GLU A 7 14.16 -6.43 8.51
C GLU A 7 14.21 -6.59 10.03
N GLU A 8 15.38 -6.46 10.65
CA GLU A 8 15.52 -6.52 12.11
C GLU A 8 14.68 -5.44 12.80
N LYS A 9 14.64 -4.23 12.24
CA LYS A 9 13.92 -3.11 12.85
C LYS A 9 12.40 -3.25 12.76
N TRP A 10 11.87 -3.76 11.65
CA TRP A 10 10.45 -3.63 11.33
C TRP A 10 9.65 -4.94 11.33
N SER A 11 10.32 -6.10 11.26
CA SER A 11 9.66 -7.41 11.15
C SER A 11 8.76 -7.80 12.35
N VAL A 12 8.96 -7.17 13.50
CA VAL A 12 8.10 -7.35 14.69
C VAL A 12 6.71 -6.73 14.50
N ILE A 13 6.59 -5.69 13.65
CA ILE A 13 5.38 -4.89 13.49
C ILE A 13 4.74 -5.09 12.11
N TYR A 14 5.57 -5.20 11.07
CA TYR A 14 5.15 -5.25 9.67
C TYR A 14 5.67 -6.50 8.98
N ASP A 15 4.95 -6.97 7.96
CA ASP A 15 5.46 -8.01 7.07
C ASP A 15 6.44 -7.39 6.07
N THR A 16 7.73 -7.41 6.42
CA THR A 16 8.80 -6.78 5.64
C THR A 16 8.97 -7.37 4.25
N LYS A 17 8.43 -8.58 3.99
CA LYS A 17 8.44 -9.21 2.66
C LYS A 17 7.48 -8.54 1.68
N LEU A 18 6.47 -7.83 2.20
CA LEU A 18 5.43 -7.16 1.41
C LEU A 18 5.62 -5.63 1.36
N ALA A 19 6.70 -5.11 1.96
CA ALA A 19 6.99 -3.68 2.09
C ALA A 19 7.36 -2.97 0.78
N GLY A 20 7.16 -3.62 -0.37
CA GLY A 20 7.46 -3.05 -1.69
C GLY A 20 8.95 -2.71 -1.89
N ILE A 21 9.89 -3.37 -1.20
CA ILE A 21 11.31 -3.03 -1.33
C ILE A 21 11.79 -3.32 -2.76
N GLY A 22 12.33 -2.31 -3.43
CA GLY A 22 12.73 -2.40 -4.84
C GLY A 22 11.55 -2.30 -5.82
N GLU A 23 10.34 -2.13 -5.30
CA GLU A 23 9.13 -1.80 -6.04
C GLU A 23 8.62 -0.43 -5.54
N SER A 24 7.76 0.23 -6.31
CA SER A 24 7.16 1.49 -5.85
C SER A 24 6.02 1.21 -4.84
N PHE A 25 5.69 2.20 -4.00
CA PHE A 25 4.83 2.03 -2.81
C PHE A 25 3.35 1.74 -3.14
N LEU A 26 2.69 2.62 -3.88
CA LEU A 26 1.27 2.48 -4.24
C LEU A 26 1.09 1.88 -5.64
N ILE A 27 1.73 2.49 -6.63
CA ILE A 27 1.85 1.97 -7.99
C ILE A 27 3.25 1.39 -8.18
N GLY A 28 3.46 0.49 -9.14
CA GLY A 28 4.75 -0.17 -9.35
C GLY A 28 5.77 0.62 -10.18
N GLN A 29 5.44 1.86 -10.59
CA GLN A 29 6.20 2.67 -11.56
C GLN A 29 6.17 4.17 -11.18
N GLN A 30 6.75 5.04 -12.02
CA GLN A 30 6.47 6.48 -11.94
C GLN A 30 5.01 6.74 -12.35
N ASP A 31 4.43 7.84 -11.89
CA ASP A 31 3.11 8.30 -12.31
C ASP A 31 3.25 9.00 -13.68
N TRP A 32 2.56 8.51 -14.70
CA TRP A 32 2.71 9.02 -16.08
C TRP A 32 1.48 9.83 -16.54
N GLU A 33 0.26 9.33 -16.32
CA GLU A 33 -0.97 9.95 -16.86
C GLU A 33 -2.14 9.92 -15.88
N GLU A 34 -2.84 8.78 -15.78
CA GLU A 34 -4.05 8.65 -14.95
C GLU A 34 -3.93 7.46 -13.97
N ILE A 35 -3.84 7.81 -12.69
CA ILE A 35 -3.95 6.85 -11.59
C ILE A 35 -5.34 6.96 -10.97
N THR A 36 -6.11 5.87 -11.04
CA THR A 36 -7.46 5.79 -10.50
C THR A 36 -7.61 4.64 -9.51
N VAL A 37 -8.21 4.93 -8.35
CA VAL A 37 -8.63 3.88 -7.42
C VAL A 37 -9.92 3.24 -7.95
N THR A 38 -9.81 2.06 -8.54
CA THR A 38 -10.93 1.34 -9.16
C THR A 38 -11.69 0.47 -8.17
N LYS A 39 -11.07 0.14 -7.03
CA LYS A 39 -11.70 -0.58 -5.93
C LYS A 39 -11.16 -0.08 -4.59
N CYS A 40 -12.05 0.17 -3.64
CA CYS A 40 -11.70 0.43 -2.25
C CYS A 40 -12.76 -0.21 -1.35
N LYS A 41 -12.43 -1.36 -0.75
CA LYS A 41 -13.36 -2.13 0.07
C LYS A 41 -12.83 -2.26 1.48
N LEU A 42 -13.62 -1.85 2.48
CA LEU A 42 -13.29 -2.10 3.88
C LEU A 42 -13.31 -3.60 4.17
N VAL A 43 -12.19 -4.14 4.63
CA VAL A 43 -12.00 -5.54 5.03
C VAL A 43 -12.28 -5.72 6.52
N SER A 44 -11.73 -4.82 7.34
CA SER A 44 -11.96 -4.84 8.79
C SER A 44 -11.74 -3.46 9.41
N SER A 45 -12.33 -3.22 10.57
CA SER A 45 -12.08 -2.03 11.37
C SER A 45 -12.09 -2.36 12.86
N LYS A 46 -11.15 -1.76 13.62
CA LYS A 46 -11.05 -1.91 15.07
C LYS A 46 -10.20 -0.80 15.67
N ASN A 47 -10.67 -0.15 16.74
CA ASN A 47 -9.92 0.85 17.52
C ASN A 47 -9.24 1.90 16.62
N ASP A 48 -10.03 2.58 15.78
CA ASP A 48 -9.55 3.61 14.86
C ASP A 48 -8.54 3.13 13.81
N LYS A 49 -8.40 1.81 13.65
CA LYS A 49 -7.65 1.17 12.58
C LYS A 49 -8.61 0.59 11.56
N TYR A 50 -8.29 0.76 10.29
CA TYR A 50 -9.11 0.31 9.16
C TYR A 50 -8.22 -0.39 8.16
N LEU A 51 -8.66 -1.55 7.67
CA LEU A 51 -7.97 -2.31 6.64
C LEU A 51 -8.80 -2.28 5.38
N PHE A 52 -8.21 -1.86 4.27
CA PHE A 52 -8.86 -1.78 2.98
C PHE A 52 -8.19 -2.70 1.96
N ASP A 53 -9.01 -3.37 1.15
CA ASP A 53 -8.63 -4.07 -0.07
C ASP A 53 -8.84 -3.08 -1.22
N VAL A 54 -7.72 -2.65 -1.81
CA VAL A 54 -7.63 -1.55 -2.75
C VAL A 54 -7.07 -2.04 -4.08
N GLU A 55 -7.69 -1.62 -5.17
CA GLU A 55 -7.14 -1.77 -6.52
C GLU A 55 -6.91 -0.39 -7.12
N ILE A 56 -5.68 -0.17 -7.57
CA ILE A 56 -5.24 1.05 -8.24
C ILE A 56 -4.96 0.67 -9.68
N THR A 57 -5.55 1.40 -10.61
CA THR A 57 -5.31 1.26 -12.03
C THR A 57 -4.45 2.42 -12.50
N ASP A 58 -3.38 2.09 -13.21
CA ASP A 58 -2.51 3.03 -13.91
C ASP A 58 -2.72 2.82 -15.41
N ASN A 59 -3.16 3.86 -16.11
CA ASN A 59 -3.39 3.84 -17.55
C ASN A 59 -2.40 4.79 -18.22
N MET A 60 -1.45 4.22 -18.95
CA MET A 60 -0.47 4.97 -19.74
C MET A 60 -0.66 4.66 -21.22
N GLU A 61 -1.17 5.61 -22.00
CA GLU A 61 -1.36 5.52 -23.46
C GLU A 61 -2.02 4.19 -23.93
N GLY A 62 -2.97 3.66 -23.14
CA GLY A 62 -3.68 2.41 -23.43
C GLY A 62 -3.03 1.14 -22.88
N ASN A 63 -1.91 1.25 -22.17
CA ASN A 63 -1.34 0.18 -21.36
C ASN A 63 -1.88 0.28 -19.93
N ILE A 64 -2.75 -0.67 -19.57
CA ILE A 64 -3.46 -0.67 -18.29
C ILE A 64 -2.77 -1.64 -17.34
N SER A 65 -2.23 -1.10 -16.25
CA SER A 65 -1.66 -1.86 -15.14
C SER A 65 -2.59 -1.84 -13.93
N HIS A 66 -2.70 -2.99 -13.26
CA HIS A 66 -3.52 -3.15 -12.05
C HIS A 66 -2.63 -3.44 -10.85
N HIS A 67 -2.80 -2.67 -9.79
CA HIS A 67 -2.03 -2.79 -8.56
C HIS A 67 -2.97 -3.09 -7.40
N LYS A 68 -2.90 -4.33 -6.89
CA LYS A 68 -3.65 -4.76 -5.71
C LYS A 68 -2.86 -4.45 -4.45
N ARG A 69 -3.52 -3.78 -3.49
CA ARG A 69 -2.93 -3.35 -2.22
C ARG A 69 -3.87 -3.68 -1.07
N GLU A 70 -3.30 -4.12 0.03
CA GLU A 70 -3.97 -4.03 1.32
C GLU A 70 -3.40 -2.81 2.06
N ILE A 71 -4.26 -1.82 2.32
CA ILE A 71 -3.87 -0.55 2.94
C ILE A 71 -4.48 -0.47 4.33
N LYS A 72 -3.61 -0.30 5.33
CA LYS A 72 -4.02 -0.06 6.71
C LYS A 72 -3.99 1.44 6.99
N ILE A 73 -5.11 1.97 7.46
CA ILE A 73 -5.27 3.34 7.91
C ILE A 73 -5.41 3.37 9.41
N VAL A 74 -4.82 4.38 10.05
CA VAL A 74 -5.04 4.73 11.47
C VAL A 74 -5.57 6.15 11.56
N MET A 75 -6.56 6.39 12.41
CA MET A 75 -7.00 7.74 12.73
C MET A 75 -6.17 8.28 13.89
N LEU A 76 -5.49 9.41 13.68
CA LEU A 76 -4.72 10.10 14.70
C LEU A 76 -5.11 11.58 14.65
N ASN A 77 -5.55 12.15 15.78
CA ASN A 77 -5.96 13.55 15.87
C ASN A 77 -7.00 13.97 14.80
N ASN A 78 -7.97 13.09 14.53
CA ASN A 78 -8.99 13.24 13.47
C ASN A 78 -8.43 13.24 12.03
N GLU A 79 -7.18 12.88 11.81
CA GLU A 79 -6.57 12.70 10.49
C GLU A 79 -6.41 11.22 10.17
N ALA A 80 -6.62 10.85 8.91
CA ALA A 80 -6.40 9.50 8.42
C ALA A 80 -4.96 9.36 7.89
N LEU A 81 -4.18 8.46 8.48
CA LEU A 81 -2.79 8.21 8.11
C LEU A 81 -2.63 6.78 7.59
N ILE A 82 -1.79 6.59 6.57
CA ILE A 82 -1.38 5.26 6.11
C ILE A 82 -0.37 4.69 7.11
N ASP A 83 -0.72 3.59 7.76
CA ASP A 83 0.14 2.85 8.69
C ASP A 83 0.88 1.70 8.01
N ASP A 84 0.27 1.08 6.97
CA ASP A 84 0.84 -0.08 6.29
C ASP A 84 0.29 -0.20 4.87
N VAL A 85 1.12 -0.65 3.93
CA VAL A 85 0.73 -0.98 2.55
C VAL A 85 1.41 -2.28 2.18
N LYS A 86 0.61 -3.29 1.86
CA LYS A 86 1.09 -4.58 1.38
C LYS A 86 0.82 -4.71 -0.11
N ALA A 87 1.88 -4.92 -0.87
CA ALA A 87 1.78 -5.23 -2.30
C ALA A 87 1.63 -6.74 -2.49
N TYR A 88 0.60 -7.16 -3.21
CA TYR A 88 0.45 -8.54 -3.67
C TYR A 88 0.88 -8.62 -5.13
N LYS A 89 1.72 -9.60 -5.45
CA LYS A 89 2.15 -9.94 -6.82
C LYS A 89 1.16 -10.88 -7.49
#